data_AF-A0A926Y0G8-F1
#
_entry.id   AF-A0A926Y0G8-F1
#
_cell.length_a   1.000
_cell.length_b   1.000
_cell.length_c   1.000
_cell.angle_alpha   90.00
_cell.angle_beta   90.00
_cell.angle_gamma   90.00
#
_symmetry.space_group_name_H-M   'P 1'
#
loop_
_entity.id
_entity.type
_entity.pdbx_description
1 polymer ?
#
loop_
_entity_poly.entity_id
_entity_poly.type
_entity_poly.pdbx_seq_one_letter_code
_entity_poly.pdbx_strand_id
1 'polypeptide(L)'
;MSDHTHGTHEVGEIPPANTGIIWRTFWILLGITMIEFTLAYLMKAGGMRTSIFVIMTLVKAFYIVGEFMHLKHEVKSLIWAIVIPIVFIVWLLVALLAEGGSIGTSVFG
;
A
#
# COMPACT_ATOMS: atom_id res chain seq x y z
N MET A 1 -18.30 53.91 -10.42
CA MET A 1 -17.51 53.62 -9.21
C MET A 1 -17.78 52.16 -8.87
N SER A 2 -16.93 51.24 -9.31
CA SER A 2 -17.08 49.81 -9.09
C SER A 2 -16.53 49.48 -7.70
N ASP A 3 -17.41 49.10 -6.78
CA ASP A 3 -17.04 48.59 -5.46
C ASP A 3 -16.29 47.28 -5.63
N HIS A 4 -14.98 47.32 -5.40
CA HIS A 4 -14.14 46.15 -5.27
C HIS A 4 -14.33 45.58 -3.87
N THR A 5 -15.33 44.69 -3.73
CA THR A 5 -15.50 43.86 -2.53
C THR A 5 -14.30 42.92 -2.42
N HIS A 6 -13.42 43.21 -1.48
CA HIS A 6 -12.30 42.35 -1.10
C HIS A 6 -12.88 41.07 -0.49
N GLY A 7 -12.96 40.00 -1.27
CA GLY A 7 -13.24 38.66 -0.76
C GLY A 7 -12.10 38.24 0.16
N THR A 8 -12.32 38.35 1.46
CA THR A 8 -11.48 37.73 2.47
C THR A 8 -11.59 36.22 2.28
N HIS A 9 -10.59 35.64 1.60
CA HIS A 9 -10.38 34.20 1.61
C HIS A 9 -10.22 33.77 3.06
N GLU A 10 -11.29 33.26 3.64
CA GLU A 10 -11.22 32.52 4.90
C GLU A 10 -10.33 31.33 4.63
N VAL A 11 -9.07 31.43 5.06
CA VAL A 11 -8.12 30.33 5.09
C VAL A 11 -8.70 29.34 6.08
N GLY A 12 -9.51 28.42 5.55
CA GLY A 12 -10.12 27.34 6.31
C GLY A 12 -9.08 26.70 7.21
N GLU A 13 -9.40 26.67 8.50
CA GLU A 13 -8.61 26.09 9.57
C GLU A 13 -8.06 24.73 9.11
N ILE A 14 -6.73 24.65 8.97
CA ILE A 14 -6.05 23.41 8.55
C ILE A 14 -6.34 22.38 9.65
N PRO A 15 -7.03 21.26 9.37
CA PRO A 15 -7.35 20.29 10.40
C PRO A 15 -6.05 19.83 11.07
N PRO A 16 -5.97 19.82 12.41
CA PRO A 16 -4.73 19.48 13.09
C PRO A 16 -4.31 18.06 12.71
N ALA A 17 -3.10 17.93 12.17
CA ALA A 17 -2.53 16.63 11.83
C ALA A 17 -2.51 15.76 13.09
N ASN A 18 -3.04 14.53 13.00
CA ASN A 18 -3.15 13.57 14.10
C ASN A 18 -1.78 12.94 14.47
N THR A 19 -0.80 13.77 14.78
CA THR A 19 0.61 13.41 15.03
C THR A 19 0.78 12.45 16.21
N GLY A 20 -0.17 12.42 17.15
CA GLY A 20 -0.14 11.49 18.29
C GLY A 20 -0.27 10.02 17.90
N ILE A 21 -1.04 9.70 16.85
CA ILE A 21 -1.20 8.33 16.35
C ILE A 21 0.08 7.85 15.66
N ILE A 22 0.71 8.75 14.90
CA ILE A 22 1.97 8.53 14.20
C ILE A 22 3.07 8.16 15.20
N TRP A 23 3.21 8.93 16.27
CA TRP A 23 4.20 8.67 17.32
C TRP A 23 3.98 7.36 18.06
N ARG A 24 2.72 7.01 18.36
CA ARG A 24 2.40 5.72 19.01
C ARG A 24 2.79 4.54 18.11
N THR A 25 2.44 4.62 16.84
CA THR A 25 2.73 3.58 15.85
C THR A 25 4.23 3.44 15.61
N PHE A 26 4.95 4.57 15.52
CA PHE A 26 6.40 4.61 15.41
C PHE A 26 7.08 3.80 16.53
N TRP A 27 6.69 4.03 17.80
CA TRP A 27 7.28 3.30 18.92
C TRP A 27 6.94 1.80 18.92
N ILE A 28 5.72 1.42 18.51
CA ILE A 28 5.32 0.01 18.37
C ILE A 28 6.18 -0.67 17.30
N LEU A 29 6.32 -0.06 16.12
CA LEU A 29 7.12 -0.60 15.02
C LEU A 29 8.60 -0.65 15.36
N LEU A 30 9.11 0.35 16.08
CA LEU A 30 10.49 0.36 16.57
C LEU A 30 10.73 -0.80 17.55
N GLY A 31 9.81 -1.03 18.49
CA GLY A 31 9.87 -2.18 19.41
C GLY A 31 9.86 -3.53 18.67
N ILE A 32 8.93 -3.71 17.73
CA ILE A 32 8.85 -4.90 16.86
C ILE A 32 10.17 -5.11 16.13
N THR A 33 10.74 -4.05 15.53
CA THR A 33 12.00 -4.12 14.77
C THR A 33 13.19 -4.48 15.66
N MET A 34 13.27 -3.93 16.88
CA MET A 34 14.33 -4.24 17.85
C MET A 34 14.27 -5.70 18.32
N ILE A 35 13.06 -6.22 18.53
CA ILE A 35 12.83 -7.64 18.85
C ILE A 35 13.25 -8.51 17.66
N GLU A 36 12.86 -8.13 16.44
CA GLU A 36 13.23 -8.83 15.22
C GLU A 36 14.75 -8.92 15.08
N PHE A 37 15.47 -7.80 15.21
CA PHE A 37 16.93 -7.77 15.20
C PHE A 37 17.53 -8.68 16.28
N THR A 38 16.99 -8.65 17.49
CA THR A 38 17.48 -9.47 18.61
C THR A 38 17.28 -10.97 18.33
N LEU A 39 16.11 -11.40 17.86
CA LEU A 39 15.87 -12.78 17.40
C LEU A 39 16.79 -13.14 16.22
N ALA A 40 17.09 -12.18 15.33
CA ALA A 40 18.02 -12.38 14.24
C ALA A 40 19.40 -12.84 14.72
N TYR A 41 19.89 -12.23 15.81
CA TYR A 41 21.21 -12.51 16.37
C TYR A 41 21.22 -13.74 17.29
N LEU A 42 20.12 -14.03 17.99
CA LEU A 42 20.04 -15.18 18.90
C LEU A 42 19.76 -16.52 18.19
N MET A 43 19.03 -16.52 17.08
CA MET A 43 18.65 -17.75 16.39
C MET A 43 19.61 -18.09 15.24
N LYS A 44 20.16 -19.32 15.25
CA LYS A 44 20.98 -19.86 14.15
C LYS A 44 20.16 -19.85 12.85
N ALA A 45 20.79 -19.46 11.74
CA ALA A 45 20.15 -19.41 10.43
C ALA A 45 19.56 -20.78 10.03
N GLY A 46 18.26 -20.82 9.76
CA GLY A 46 17.50 -22.00 9.35
C GLY A 46 16.09 -21.61 8.88
N GLY A 47 15.36 -22.54 8.27
CA GLY A 47 14.03 -22.27 7.68
C GLY A 47 13.01 -21.71 8.68
N MET A 48 13.08 -22.13 9.94
CA MET A 48 12.21 -21.62 11.01
C MET A 48 12.49 -20.15 11.38
N ARG A 49 13.73 -19.68 11.24
CA ARG A 49 14.07 -18.25 11.39
C ARG A 49 13.41 -17.44 10.29
N THR A 50 13.56 -17.91 9.04
CA THR A 50 12.99 -17.23 7.87
C THR A 50 11.48 -17.11 7.97
N SER A 51 10.77 -18.17 8.37
CA SER A 51 9.31 -18.11 8.53
C SER A 51 8.86 -17.14 9.61
N ILE A 52 9.52 -17.11 10.78
CA ILE A 52 9.21 -16.15 11.85
C ILE A 52 9.43 -14.71 11.37
N PHE A 53 10.53 -14.47 10.65
CA PHE A 53 10.87 -13.14 10.13
C PHE A 53 9.84 -12.66 9.11
N VAL A 54 9.44 -13.52 8.17
CA VAL A 54 8.41 -13.20 7.17
C VAL A 54 7.09 -12.83 7.87
N ILE A 55 6.68 -13.58 8.89
CA ILE A 55 5.45 -13.27 9.62
C ILE A 55 5.57 -11.95 10.37
N MET A 56 6.67 -11.70 11.08
CA MET A 56 6.87 -10.41 11.78
C MET A 56 6.92 -9.22 10.81
N THR A 57 7.58 -9.36 9.65
CA THR A 57 7.61 -8.30 8.63
C THR A 57 6.24 -8.04 8.03
N LEU A 58 5.40 -9.06 7.82
CA LEU A 58 4.01 -8.88 7.37
C LEU A 58 3.18 -8.12 8.41
N VAL A 59 3.33 -8.46 9.70
CA VAL A 59 2.66 -7.73 10.79
C VAL A 59 3.09 -6.25 10.77
N LYS A 60 4.41 -5.98 10.67
CA LYS A 60 4.94 -4.62 10.53
C LYS A 60 4.32 -3.89 9.33
N ALA A 61 4.23 -4.55 8.17
CA ALA A 61 3.69 -3.95 6.96
C ALA A 61 2.22 -3.57 7.14
N PHE A 62 1.43 -4.43 7.80
CA PHE A 62 0.05 -4.13 8.13
C PHE A 62 -0.09 -2.91 9.03
N TYR A 63 0.72 -2.79 10.09
CA TYR A 63 0.73 -1.61 10.96
C TYR A 63 1.16 -0.34 10.21
N ILE A 64 2.13 -0.42 9.31
CA ILE A 64 2.58 0.74 8.52
C ILE A 64 1.47 1.22 7.58
N VAL A 65 0.87 0.31 6.81
CA VAL A 65 -0.18 0.64 5.84
C VAL A 65 -1.47 1.10 6.53
N GLY A 66 -1.82 0.50 7.68
CA GLY A 66 -3.01 0.89 8.43
C GLY A 66 -2.91 2.30 9.04
N GLU A 67 -1.78 2.63 9.65
CA GLU A 67 -1.63 3.86 10.45
C GLU A 67 -0.92 5.00 9.70
N PHE A 68 0.16 4.76 8.94
CA PHE A 68 0.88 5.83 8.23
C PHE A 68 0.24 6.21 6.90
N MET A 69 -0.49 5.30 6.27
CA MET A 69 -1.18 5.63 5.02
C MET A 69 -2.62 6.12 5.25
N HIS A 70 -3.07 6.31 6.50
CA HIS A 70 -4.45 6.72 6.82
C HIS A 70 -5.53 5.81 6.18
N LEU A 71 -5.15 4.59 5.77
CA LEU A 71 -6.01 3.76 4.94
C LEU A 71 -7.06 2.99 5.73
N LYS A 72 -7.12 3.09 7.05
CA LYS A 72 -8.15 2.39 7.83
C LYS A 72 -9.59 2.71 7.36
N HIS A 73 -9.81 3.89 6.75
CA HIS A 73 -11.03 4.21 6.01
C HIS A 73 -10.88 4.18 4.48
N GLU A 74 -9.67 4.32 3.93
CA GLU A 74 -9.39 4.33 2.49
C GLU A 74 -8.87 3.00 1.91
N VAL A 75 -8.88 1.89 2.65
CA VAL A 75 -8.45 0.55 2.18
C VAL A 75 -9.13 0.15 0.87
N LYS A 76 -10.35 0.62 0.66
CA LYS A 76 -11.09 0.42 -0.60
C LYS A 76 -10.39 1.08 -1.78
N SER A 77 -9.87 2.30 -1.62
CA SER A 77 -9.13 3.02 -2.65
C SER A 77 -7.85 2.27 -3.04
N LEU A 78 -7.11 1.77 -2.05
CA LEU A 78 -5.90 0.98 -2.31
C LEU A 78 -6.21 -0.37 -2.99
N ILE A 79 -7.30 -1.04 -2.57
CA ILE A 79 -7.78 -2.27 -3.23
C ILE A 79 -8.11 -1.97 -4.70
N TRP A 80 -8.87 -0.91 -4.99
CA TRP A 80 -9.20 -0.54 -6.36
C TRP A 80 -7.95 -0.17 -7.18
N ALA A 81 -6.97 0.53 -6.58
CA ALA A 81 -5.71 0.87 -7.22
C ALA A 81 -4.86 -0.36 -7.61
N ILE A 82 -5.01 -1.49 -6.92
CA ILE A 82 -4.32 -2.76 -7.23
C ILE A 82 -5.17 -3.65 -8.15
N VAL A 83 -6.47 -3.72 -7.90
CA VAL A 83 -7.40 -4.59 -8.65
C VAL A 83 -7.54 -4.12 -10.10
N ILE A 84 -7.67 -2.81 -10.34
CA ILE A 84 -7.81 -2.25 -11.69
C ILE A 84 -6.64 -2.65 -12.61
N PRO A 85 -5.36 -2.41 -12.26
CA PRO A 85 -4.26 -2.79 -13.12
C PRO A 85 -4.13 -4.31 -13.29
N ILE A 86 -4.44 -5.12 -12.26
CA ILE A 86 -4.42 -6.58 -12.39
C ILE A 86 -5.48 -7.06 -13.38
N VAL A 87 -6.72 -6.59 -13.25
CA VAL A 87 -7.82 -6.93 -14.16
C VAL A 87 -7.50 -6.49 -15.59
N PHE A 88 -6.92 -5.30 -15.75
CA PHE A 88 -6.49 -4.81 -17.06
C PHE A 88 -5.44 -5.72 -17.71
N ILE A 89 -4.43 -6.17 -16.95
CA ILE A 89 -3.40 -7.09 -17.46
C ILE A 89 -4.00 -8.44 -17.86
N VAL A 90 -4.89 -9.01 -17.03
CA VAL A 90 -5.55 -10.29 -17.33
C VAL A 90 -6.41 -10.18 -18.59
N TRP A 91 -7.19 -9.10 -18.70
CA TRP A 91 -8.00 -8.84 -19.89
C TRP A 91 -7.12 -8.69 -21.15
N LEU A 92 -6.02 -7.94 -21.05
CA LEU A 92 -5.10 -7.72 -22.16
C LEU A 92 -4.43 -9.03 -22.60
N LEU A 93 -4.04 -9.90 -21.67
CA LEU A 93 -3.51 -11.23 -21.96
C LEU A 93 -4.52 -12.08 -22.75
N VAL A 94 -5.79 -12.11 -22.33
CA VAL A 94 -6.84 -12.86 -23.03
C VAL A 94 -7.07 -12.30 -24.43
N ALA A 95 -7.14 -10.97 -24.58
CA ALA A 95 -7.29 -10.33 -25.89
C ALA A 95 -6.11 -10.66 -26.83
N LEU A 96 -4.88 -10.62 -26.33
CA LEU A 96 -3.69 -10.93 -27.13
C LEU A 96 -3.65 -12.40 -27.57
N LEU A 97 -4.10 -13.32 -26.71
CA LEU A 97 -4.19 -14.74 -27.04
C LEU A 97 -5.29 -15.02 -28.07
N ALA A 98 -6.43 -14.34 -27.99
CA ALA A 98 -7.52 -14.49 -28.94
C ALA A 98 -7.14 -13.96 -30.34
N GLU A 99 -6.58 -12.75 -30.40
CA GLU A 99 -6.09 -12.16 -31.66
C GLU A 99 -4.89 -12.95 -32.21
N GLY A 100 -3.93 -13.34 -31.36
CA GLY A 100 -2.79 -14.16 -31.76
C GLY A 100 -3.20 -15.54 -32.30
N GLY A 101 -4.20 -16.18 -31.69
CA GLY A 101 -4.77 -17.44 -32.17
C GLY A 101 -5.49 -17.29 -33.52
N SER A 102 -6.29 -16.22 -33.66
CA SER A 102 -7.00 -15.88 -34.90
C SER A 102 -6.05 -15.64 -36.08
N ILE A 103 -4.95 -14.91 -35.85
CA ILE A 103 -3.89 -14.69 -36.84
C ILE A 103 -3.17 -16.00 -37.18
N GLY A 104 -2.87 -16.84 -36.18
CA GLY A 104 -2.23 -18.14 -36.41
C GLY A 104 -3.04 -19.06 -37.33
N THR A 105 -4.36 -19.11 -37.16
CA THR A 105 -5.24 -19.94 -38.01
C THR A 105 -5.51 -19.37 -39.40
N SER A 106 -5.41 -18.05 -39.60
CA SER A 106 -5.64 -17.41 -40.90
C SER A 106 -4.38 -17.27 -41.77
N VAL A 107 -3.19 -17.40 -41.17
CA VAL A 107 -1.90 -17.34 -41.88
C VAL A 107 -1.33 -18.73 -42.21
N PHE A 108 -1.62 -19.76 -41.39
CA PHE A 108 -1.08 -21.12 -41.54
C PHE A 108 -2.14 -22.20 -41.85
N GLY A 109 -3.42 -21.80 -41.98
CA GLY A 109 -4.54 -22.66 -42.37
C GLY A 109 -4.87 -22.55 -43.85
#